data_AF-A0A1Z5JXF9-F1
#
_entry.id   AF-A0A1Z5JXF9-F1
#
_cell.length_a   1.000
_cell.length_b   1.000
_cell.length_c   1.000
_cell.angle_alpha   90.00
_cell.angle_beta   90.00
_cell.angle_gamma   90.00
#
_symmetry.space_group_name_H-M   'P 1'
#
loop_
_entity.id
_entity.type
_entity.pdbx_description
1 polymer ?
#
loop_
_entity_poly.entity_id
_entity_poly.type
_entity_poly.pdbx_seq_one_letter_code
_entity_poly.pdbx_strand_id
1 'polypeptide(L)'
;MGKKLQGAALRAKKRAREAVEAMQERQAEAAESLAHQPDEALFVVDKTGKETLSQPKRQKKELSKAQNKKSDEELVQKLIERHNNDAERLAQLAAQGKFDASQKRLTRRSLKGSTRANFDLWDSNESEATATSKSKTATNSVAVDVAKSGQSYCPDPTAHRKVVENAIHVEKARNAAVEYRDTPQQGMSEETRALLIYDSDTEEEEEEDDDGKETLAVGKIPKRTDKKTRAQRNKEKRLRREHAELQSRRKEKKLLGQVGEIGRYRKEIKQHEKQRQELKSKIEQTKAAEKPKGADLHEKLSKEDPIRAPTLPVALPSEVSGGVSLRALKPKGNLAAERQASLYDRNLVPKPTNNTVHCRGKKRKKSLKGARNKVGVDGYMIDIKG
;
A
#
# COMPACT_ATOMS: atom_id res chain seq x y z
N MET A 1 0.94 -26.27 -18.63
CA MET A 1 1.81 -26.50 -17.46
C MET A 1 1.05 -26.41 -16.11
N GLY A 2 -0.13 -27.02 -15.96
CA GLY A 2 -1.02 -26.79 -14.78
C GLY A 2 -1.27 -27.98 -13.83
N LYS A 3 -0.74 -29.17 -14.09
CA LYS A 3 -1.13 -30.40 -13.36
C LYS A 3 -0.33 -30.69 -12.07
N LYS A 4 0.80 -30.02 -11.82
CA LYS A 4 1.69 -30.33 -10.67
C LYS A 4 1.25 -29.69 -9.34
N LEU A 5 0.47 -28.60 -9.37
CA LEU A 5 0.04 -27.88 -8.16
C LEU A 5 -1.02 -28.64 -7.34
N GLN A 6 -1.84 -29.48 -7.97
CA GLN A 6 -2.89 -30.23 -7.26
C GLN A 6 -2.32 -31.35 -6.37
N GLY A 7 -1.20 -31.96 -6.76
CA GLY A 7 -0.55 -33.01 -5.97
C GLY A 7 0.01 -32.52 -4.62
N ALA A 8 0.59 -31.30 -4.60
CA ALA A 8 1.12 -30.71 -3.37
C ALA A 8 0.00 -30.40 -2.36
N ALA A 9 -1.13 -29.87 -2.83
CA ALA A 9 -2.29 -29.57 -1.99
C ALA A 9 -2.94 -30.83 -1.40
N LEU A 10 -2.98 -31.93 -2.18
CA LEU A 10 -3.51 -33.22 -1.70
C LEU A 10 -2.59 -33.84 -0.62
N ARG A 11 -1.27 -33.77 -0.81
CA ARG A 11 -0.29 -34.24 0.18
C ARG A 11 -0.36 -33.42 1.48
N ALA A 12 -0.54 -32.10 1.38
CA ALA A 12 -0.70 -31.24 2.56
C ALA A 12 -1.98 -31.55 3.33
N LYS A 13 -3.09 -31.82 2.63
CA LYS A 13 -4.35 -32.25 3.27
C LYS A 13 -4.24 -33.61 3.95
N LYS A 14 -3.49 -34.54 3.36
CA LYS A 14 -3.25 -35.86 3.96
C LYS A 14 -2.48 -35.74 5.28
N ARG A 15 -1.36 -34.99 5.28
CA ARG A 15 -0.59 -34.71 6.51
C ARG A 15 -1.40 -33.99 7.59
N ALA A 16 -2.27 -33.07 7.18
CA ALA A 16 -3.13 -32.36 8.13
C ALA A 16 -4.17 -33.29 8.78
N ARG A 17 -4.68 -34.29 8.04
CA ARG A 17 -5.59 -35.30 8.59
C ARG A 17 -4.85 -36.26 9.53
N GLU A 18 -3.70 -36.77 9.12
CA GLU A 18 -2.84 -37.64 9.95
C GLU A 18 -2.46 -36.94 11.26
N ALA A 19 -2.18 -35.63 11.24
CA ALA A 19 -1.86 -34.87 12.45
C ALA A 19 -3.06 -34.66 13.39
N VAL A 20 -4.28 -34.57 12.85
CA VAL A 20 -5.51 -34.46 13.65
C VAL A 20 -5.85 -35.81 14.27
N GLU A 21 -5.72 -36.89 13.51
CA GLU A 21 -5.94 -38.27 13.96
C GLU A 21 -4.96 -38.63 15.09
N ALA A 22 -3.67 -38.31 14.94
CA ALA A 22 -2.68 -38.49 16.00
C ALA A 22 -2.93 -37.63 17.26
N MET A 23 -3.58 -36.46 17.13
CA MET A 23 -4.00 -35.68 18.30
C MET A 23 -5.24 -36.29 18.97
N GLN A 24 -6.15 -36.88 18.20
CA GLN A 24 -7.33 -37.57 18.73
C GLN A 24 -6.95 -38.87 19.44
N GLU A 25 -6.03 -39.66 18.88
CA GLU A 25 -5.48 -40.86 19.54
C GLU A 25 -4.82 -40.50 20.88
N ARG A 26 -3.98 -39.46 20.93
CA ARG A 26 -3.38 -38.99 22.19
C ARG A 26 -4.41 -38.50 23.22
N GLN A 27 -5.52 -37.93 22.75
CA GLN A 27 -6.62 -37.53 23.63
C GLN A 27 -7.42 -38.74 24.12
N ALA A 28 -7.59 -39.77 23.28
CA ALA A 28 -8.23 -41.02 23.65
C ALA A 28 -7.38 -41.81 24.66
N GLU A 29 -6.06 -41.94 24.44
CA GLU A 29 -5.12 -42.54 25.39
C GLU A 29 -5.10 -41.78 26.73
N ALA A 30 -5.14 -40.44 26.69
CA ALA A 30 -5.26 -39.63 27.90
C ALA A 30 -6.60 -39.85 28.62
N ALA A 31 -7.70 -40.03 27.88
CA ALA A 31 -9.01 -40.32 28.46
C ALA A 31 -9.10 -41.74 29.04
N GLU A 32 -8.51 -42.74 28.38
CA GLU A 32 -8.42 -44.11 28.89
C GLU A 32 -7.53 -44.18 30.14
N SER A 33 -6.40 -43.44 30.16
CA SER A 33 -5.57 -43.36 31.37
C SER A 33 -6.27 -42.68 32.55
N LEU A 34 -7.22 -41.77 32.29
CA LEU A 34 -8.07 -41.16 33.34
C LEU A 34 -9.15 -42.13 33.83
N ALA A 35 -9.67 -43.02 32.99
CA ALA A 35 -10.69 -44.01 33.35
C ALA A 35 -10.15 -45.13 34.27
N HIS A 36 -8.84 -45.36 34.27
CA HIS A 36 -8.18 -46.39 35.09
C HIS A 36 -7.60 -45.86 36.41
N GLN A 37 -7.77 -44.57 36.72
CA GLN A 37 -7.33 -44.02 38.00
C GLN A 37 -8.43 -44.19 39.06
N PRO A 38 -8.10 -44.62 40.30
CA PRO A 38 -9.07 -44.71 41.37
C PRO A 38 -9.60 -43.31 41.73
N ASP A 39 -10.86 -43.21 42.14
CA ASP A 39 -11.55 -41.93 42.42
C ASP A 39 -10.77 -41.02 43.40
N GLU A 40 -9.99 -41.60 44.32
CA GLU A 40 -9.16 -40.85 45.28
C GLU A 40 -8.04 -40.02 44.60
N ALA A 41 -7.58 -40.42 43.40
CA ALA A 41 -6.60 -39.67 42.62
C ALA A 41 -7.22 -38.54 41.77
N LEU A 42 -8.54 -38.58 41.54
CA LEU A 42 -9.27 -37.56 40.79
C LEU A 42 -9.64 -36.34 41.65
N PHE A 43 -9.64 -36.48 42.98
CA PHE A 43 -9.96 -35.41 43.93
C PHE A 43 -8.72 -34.90 44.68
N VAL A 44 -7.91 -34.07 44.01
CA VAL A 44 -6.96 -33.21 44.74
C VAL A 44 -7.75 -32.03 45.32
N VAL A 45 -8.07 -32.09 46.62
CA VAL A 45 -8.57 -30.93 47.36
C VAL A 45 -7.42 -29.95 47.48
N ASP A 46 -7.49 -28.88 46.70
CA ASP A 46 -6.50 -27.81 46.63
C ASP A 46 -6.46 -27.04 47.97
N LYS A 47 -5.58 -27.47 48.89
CA LYS A 47 -5.44 -26.89 50.24
C LYS A 47 -4.42 -25.75 50.31
N THR A 48 -3.72 -25.44 49.22
CA THR A 48 -2.74 -24.36 49.16
C THR A 48 -3.24 -23.26 48.23
N GLY A 49 -3.79 -22.20 48.83
CA GLY A 49 -4.21 -21.02 48.09
C GLY A 49 -3.05 -20.36 47.35
N LYS A 50 -3.25 -20.14 46.05
CA LYS A 50 -2.59 -19.15 45.18
C LYS A 50 -1.08 -19.28 45.01
N GLU A 51 -0.68 -20.19 44.14
CA GLU A 51 0.30 -19.85 43.10
C GLU A 51 -0.38 -19.97 41.75
N THR A 52 -0.49 -18.85 41.03
CA THR A 52 -1.09 -18.83 39.70
C THR A 52 -0.27 -19.73 38.78
N LEU A 53 -0.85 -20.87 38.39
CA LEU A 53 -0.39 -21.73 37.29
C LEU A 53 -0.35 -20.90 36.00
N SER A 54 0.80 -20.25 35.79
CA SER A 54 1.24 -19.81 34.48
C SER A 54 1.28 -21.04 33.59
N GLN A 55 0.34 -21.12 32.65
CA GLN A 55 0.21 -22.23 31.71
C GLN A 55 1.56 -22.65 31.08
N PRO A 56 1.72 -23.92 30.63
CA PRO A 56 2.96 -24.52 30.11
C PRO A 56 3.43 -23.95 28.74
N LYS A 57 3.12 -22.68 28.44
CA LYS A 57 3.62 -21.95 27.28
C LYS A 57 5.08 -21.52 27.45
N ARG A 58 5.58 -21.35 28.68
CA ARG A 58 7.00 -21.02 28.92
C ARG A 58 7.93 -22.21 28.66
N GLN A 59 7.59 -23.42 29.10
CA GLN A 59 8.42 -24.61 28.91
C GLN A 59 8.51 -25.06 27.44
N LYS A 60 7.41 -25.00 26.66
CA LYS A 60 7.46 -25.26 25.20
C LYS A 60 8.35 -24.27 24.45
N LYS A 61 8.40 -23.00 24.90
CA LYS A 61 9.25 -21.98 24.26
C LYS A 61 10.73 -22.27 24.51
N GLU A 62 11.11 -22.72 25.71
CA GLU A 62 12.49 -23.08 26.01
C GLU A 62 12.95 -24.35 25.28
N LEU A 63 12.12 -25.39 25.18
CA LEU A 63 12.44 -26.60 24.40
C LEU A 63 12.60 -26.30 22.90
N SER A 64 11.74 -25.44 22.33
CA SER A 64 11.87 -25.04 20.92
C SER A 64 13.11 -24.19 20.65
N LYS A 65 13.51 -23.33 21.59
CA LYS A 65 14.77 -22.58 21.51
C LYS A 65 15.98 -23.52 21.60
N ALA A 66 15.93 -24.53 22.47
CA ALA A 66 17.00 -25.52 22.60
C ALA A 66 17.16 -26.39 21.34
N GLN A 67 16.06 -26.80 20.71
CA GLN A 67 16.11 -27.55 19.43
C GLN A 67 16.68 -26.71 18.29
N ASN A 68 16.29 -25.44 18.19
CA ASN A 68 16.83 -24.54 17.15
C ASN A 68 18.32 -24.25 17.35
N LYS A 69 18.78 -24.11 18.61
CA LYS A 69 20.21 -23.94 18.91
C LYS A 69 21.04 -25.13 18.42
N LYS A 70 20.58 -26.36 18.66
CA LYS A 70 21.28 -27.58 18.19
C LYS A 70 21.35 -27.64 16.67
N SER A 71 20.26 -27.32 15.97
CA SER A 71 20.28 -27.29 14.50
C SER A 71 21.18 -26.19 13.94
N ASP A 72 21.27 -25.04 14.61
CA ASP A 72 22.15 -23.95 14.20
C ASP A 72 23.62 -24.31 14.42
N GLU A 73 23.95 -24.99 15.53
CA GLU A 73 25.28 -25.51 15.81
C GLU A 73 25.73 -26.53 14.75
N GLU A 74 24.87 -27.47 14.35
CA GLU A 74 25.16 -28.42 13.27
C GLU A 74 25.40 -27.75 11.91
N LEU A 75 24.66 -26.67 11.63
CA LEU A 75 24.85 -25.90 10.39
C LEU A 75 26.16 -25.13 10.40
N VAL A 76 26.56 -24.59 11.55
CA VAL A 76 27.86 -23.93 11.74
C VAL A 76 28.99 -24.95 11.57
N GLN A 77 28.88 -26.14 12.16
CA GLN A 77 29.85 -27.22 12.00
C GLN A 77 30.01 -27.64 10.53
N LYS A 78 28.90 -27.83 9.79
CA LYS A 78 28.94 -28.12 8.34
C LYS A 78 29.55 -27.01 7.50
N LEU A 79 29.44 -25.75 7.93
CA LEU A 79 30.07 -24.60 7.27
C LEU A 79 31.58 -24.59 7.50
N ILE A 80 32.01 -24.91 8.72
CA ILE A 80 33.42 -25.04 9.10
C ILE A 80 34.08 -26.19 8.31
N GLU A 81 33.42 -27.35 8.23
CA GLU A 81 33.86 -28.51 7.44
C GLU A 81 33.97 -28.19 5.94
N ARG A 82 32.99 -27.49 5.35
CA ARG A 82 33.00 -27.13 3.91
C ARG A 82 34.11 -26.15 3.53
N HIS A 83 34.57 -25.36 4.47
CA HIS A 83 35.61 -24.36 4.24
C HIS A 83 36.95 -24.76 4.85
N ASN A 84 37.17 -26.06 5.12
CA ASN A 84 38.44 -26.62 5.59
C ASN A 84 39.06 -25.86 6.78
N ASN A 85 38.24 -25.32 7.68
CA ASN A 85 38.70 -24.47 8.79
C ASN A 85 39.44 -23.17 8.37
N ASP A 86 39.28 -22.71 7.13
CA ASP A 86 39.86 -21.45 6.63
C ASP A 86 39.25 -20.25 7.37
N ALA A 87 39.92 -19.80 8.44
CA ALA A 87 39.43 -18.77 9.33
C ALA A 87 39.14 -17.44 8.61
N GLU A 88 39.97 -17.06 7.64
CA GLU A 88 39.80 -15.82 6.87
C GLU A 88 38.54 -15.85 6.00
N ARG A 89 38.26 -16.99 5.36
CA ARG A 89 37.10 -17.15 4.48
C ARG A 89 35.81 -17.20 5.29
N LEU A 90 35.83 -17.81 6.47
CA LEU A 90 34.72 -17.82 7.42
C LEU A 90 34.45 -16.41 7.97
N ALA A 91 35.49 -15.63 8.27
CA ALA A 91 35.37 -14.24 8.72
C ALA A 91 34.76 -13.33 7.63
N GLN A 92 35.17 -13.51 6.37
CA GLN A 92 34.59 -12.77 5.23
C GLN A 92 33.11 -13.11 5.01
N LEU A 93 32.73 -14.39 5.09
CA LEU A 93 31.33 -14.81 5.00
C LEU A 93 30.48 -14.25 6.16
N ALA A 94 31.02 -14.24 7.38
CA ALA A 94 30.36 -13.64 8.53
C ALA A 94 30.16 -12.12 8.37
N ALA A 95 31.16 -11.41 7.81
CA ALA A 95 31.07 -9.98 7.53
C ALA A 95 30.03 -9.66 6.44
N GLN A 96 30.02 -10.44 5.34
CA GLN A 96 29.00 -10.33 4.29
C GLN A 96 27.60 -10.63 4.82
N GLY A 97 27.45 -11.65 5.66
CA GLY A 97 26.17 -11.97 6.31
C GLY A 97 25.66 -10.83 7.22
N LYS A 98 26.54 -10.17 7.97
CA LYS A 98 26.19 -8.99 8.78
C LYS A 98 25.75 -7.80 7.92
N PHE A 99 26.42 -7.57 6.79
CA PHE A 99 26.05 -6.52 5.84
C PHE A 99 24.69 -6.79 5.17
N ASP A 100 24.46 -8.02 4.71
CA ASP A 100 23.19 -8.41 4.11
C ASP A 100 22.03 -8.38 5.11
N ALA A 101 22.29 -8.75 6.37
CA ALA A 101 21.29 -8.70 7.43
C ALA A 101 20.91 -7.25 7.78
N SER A 102 21.87 -6.31 7.78
CA SER A 102 21.59 -4.89 8.04
C SER A 102 20.81 -4.25 6.88
N GLN A 103 21.18 -4.54 5.63
CA GLN A 103 20.45 -4.15 4.42
C GLN A 103 19.01 -4.69 4.41
N LYS A 104 18.82 -5.98 4.73
CA LYS A 104 17.48 -6.61 4.81
C LYS A 104 16.64 -6.09 5.98
N ARG A 105 17.26 -5.67 7.10
CA ARG A 105 16.57 -5.01 8.21
C ARG A 105 16.06 -3.62 7.82
N LEU A 106 16.84 -2.86 7.05
CA LEU A 106 16.43 -1.55 6.52
C LEU A 106 15.24 -1.67 5.56
N THR A 107 15.24 -2.67 4.68
CA THR A 107 14.12 -2.91 3.74
C THR A 107 12.88 -3.50 4.40
N ARG A 108 13.02 -4.28 5.48
CA ARG A 108 11.86 -4.80 6.22
C ARG A 108 11.20 -3.78 7.13
N ARG A 109 11.97 -2.83 7.70
CA ARG A 109 11.40 -1.71 8.48
C ARG A 109 10.56 -0.75 7.62
N SER A 110 10.85 -0.63 6.33
CA SER A 110 10.08 0.24 5.42
C SER A 110 8.79 -0.39 4.86
N LEU A 111 8.65 -1.73 4.93
CA LEU A 111 7.53 -2.44 4.27
C LEU A 111 6.50 -3.08 5.20
N LYS A 112 6.70 -3.05 6.52
CA LYS A 112 5.74 -3.63 7.46
C LYS A 112 5.54 -2.73 8.66
N GLY A 113 4.62 -1.77 8.50
CA GLY A 113 3.99 -1.08 9.63
C GLY A 113 3.50 -2.14 10.62
N SER A 114 4.13 -2.18 11.79
CA SER A 114 3.77 -3.07 12.88
C SER A 114 2.42 -2.64 13.44
N THR A 115 1.34 -3.23 12.93
CA THR A 115 -0.04 -3.09 13.45
C THR A 115 -0.32 -4.03 14.61
N ARG A 116 0.67 -4.28 15.48
CA ARG A 116 0.44 -4.86 16.80
C ARG A 116 0.92 -3.86 17.84
N ALA A 117 -0.01 -3.01 18.26
CA ALA A 117 0.10 -2.33 19.53
C ALA A 117 0.05 -3.40 20.63
N ASN A 118 1.19 -3.67 21.26
CA ASN A 118 1.19 -4.24 22.60
C ASN A 118 0.87 -3.07 23.53
N PHE A 119 -0.42 -2.85 23.79
CA PHE A 119 -0.88 -1.92 24.80
C PHE A 119 -0.98 -2.72 26.10
N ASP A 120 0.14 -2.85 26.80
CA ASP A 120 0.14 -3.29 28.19
C ASP A 120 0.08 -2.02 29.04
N LEU A 121 -1.08 -1.76 29.63
CA LEU A 121 -1.36 -0.54 30.40
C LEU A 121 -0.85 -0.63 31.85
N TRP A 122 -0.25 -1.75 32.25
CA TRP A 122 0.04 -2.08 33.64
C TRP A 122 1.50 -2.50 33.89
N ASP A 123 2.35 -2.55 32.86
CA ASP A 123 3.76 -2.88 33.05
C ASP A 123 4.52 -1.65 33.58
N SER A 124 4.61 -1.59 34.90
CA SER A 124 5.32 -0.57 35.68
C SER A 124 6.82 -0.88 35.72
N ASN A 125 7.47 -0.85 34.56
CA ASN A 125 8.93 -0.91 34.48
C ASN A 125 9.48 0.42 33.95
N GLU A 126 9.79 1.30 34.91
CA GLU A 126 10.68 2.45 34.74
C GLU A 126 12.13 1.97 34.58
N SER A 127 12.49 1.49 33.39
CA SER A 127 13.89 1.53 32.94
C SER A 127 13.97 1.15 31.47
N GLU A 128 14.78 1.92 30.75
CA GLU A 128 15.09 1.78 29.31
C GLU A 128 14.09 2.42 28.34
N ALA A 129 14.23 3.75 28.26
CA ALA A 129 13.77 4.58 27.17
C ALA A 129 14.21 4.02 25.80
N THR A 130 13.32 3.26 25.17
CA THR A 130 13.42 2.94 23.74
C THR A 130 12.64 3.98 22.96
N ALA A 131 13.39 4.69 22.10
CA ALA A 131 12.97 5.67 21.11
C ALA A 131 11.53 5.52 20.59
N THR A 132 10.58 6.05 21.35
CA THR A 132 9.37 6.62 20.75
C THR A 132 9.87 7.75 19.87
N SER A 133 9.45 7.75 18.61
CA SER A 133 9.56 8.93 17.75
C SER A 133 8.77 10.04 18.45
N LYS A 134 9.46 10.78 19.33
CA LYS A 134 9.04 12.09 19.79
C LYS A 134 8.79 12.85 18.50
N SER A 135 7.52 13.01 18.13
CA SER A 135 7.12 14.07 17.23
C SER A 135 7.81 15.31 17.77
N LYS A 136 8.71 15.85 16.97
CA LYS A 136 9.49 17.02 17.34
C LYS A 136 8.52 18.04 17.90
N THR A 137 8.78 18.39 19.15
CA THR A 137 8.28 19.52 19.92
C THR A 137 7.31 20.39 19.11
N ALA A 138 6.01 20.24 19.35
CA ALA A 138 5.01 21.16 18.82
C ALA A 138 5.30 22.54 19.43
N THR A 139 6.09 23.34 18.73
CA THR A 139 6.37 24.71 19.10
C THR A 139 5.06 25.50 19.02
N ASN A 140 4.63 26.03 20.17
CA ASN A 140 3.68 27.12 20.39
C ASN A 140 2.84 27.49 19.17
N SER A 141 1.84 26.67 18.92
CA SER A 141 0.93 26.79 17.82
C SER A 141 -0.45 27.00 18.43
N VAL A 142 -0.83 28.26 18.61
CA VAL A 142 -2.23 28.61 18.91
C VAL A 142 -3.01 28.25 17.66
N ALA A 143 -3.46 27.01 17.58
CA ALA A 143 -4.34 26.48 16.54
C ALA A 143 -5.82 26.68 16.88
N VAL A 144 -6.10 27.45 17.92
CA VAL A 144 -7.46 27.88 18.27
C VAL A 144 -7.72 29.14 17.47
N ASP A 145 -8.66 29.07 16.53
CA ASP A 145 -9.10 30.23 15.77
C ASP A 145 -9.76 31.22 16.74
N VAL A 146 -9.16 32.40 16.87
CA VAL A 146 -9.66 33.44 17.77
C VAL A 146 -10.68 34.26 16.98
N ALA A 147 -11.89 34.36 17.51
CA ALA A 147 -12.94 35.15 16.88
C ALA A 147 -12.49 36.60 16.65
N LYS A 148 -12.76 37.13 15.46
CA LYS A 148 -12.44 38.52 15.10
C LYS A 148 -13.37 39.45 15.88
N SER A 149 -12.90 40.64 16.28
CA SER A 149 -13.70 41.61 17.05
C SER A 149 -15.04 41.99 16.40
N GLY A 150 -15.07 42.00 15.06
CA GLY A 150 -16.28 42.23 14.25
C GLY A 150 -17.32 41.09 14.26
N GLN A 151 -17.03 39.95 14.88
CA GLN A 151 -17.98 38.82 15.04
C GLN A 151 -18.69 38.83 16.39
N SER A 152 -18.38 39.78 17.26
CA SER A 152 -19.10 39.95 18.52
C SER A 152 -20.57 40.34 18.27
N TYR A 153 -21.39 40.16 19.31
CA TYR A 153 -22.82 40.48 19.27
C TYR A 153 -23.10 41.97 19.02
N CYS A 154 -22.30 42.85 19.63
CA CYS A 154 -22.34 44.29 19.41
C CYS A 154 -20.95 44.75 18.96
N PRO A 155 -20.59 44.49 17.69
CA PRO A 155 -19.28 44.83 17.19
C PRO A 155 -19.18 46.33 16.89
N ASP A 156 -17.96 46.86 16.97
CA ASP A 156 -17.68 48.18 16.41
C ASP A 156 -17.99 48.18 14.90
N PRO A 157 -18.68 49.21 14.37
CA PRO A 157 -19.08 49.24 12.96
C PRO A 157 -17.90 49.12 11.99
N THR A 158 -16.72 49.62 12.34
CA THR A 158 -15.54 49.51 11.46
C THR A 158 -14.98 48.09 11.45
N ALA A 159 -14.94 47.44 12.61
CA ALA A 159 -14.51 46.05 12.75
C ALA A 159 -15.48 45.08 12.07
N HIS A 160 -16.79 45.34 12.19
CA HIS A 160 -17.84 44.55 11.53
C HIS A 160 -17.72 44.61 10.00
N ARG A 161 -17.58 45.82 9.43
CA ARG A 161 -17.38 46.01 7.98
C ARG A 161 -16.20 45.19 7.44
N LYS A 162 -15.04 45.26 8.10
CA LYS A 162 -13.85 44.48 7.71
C LYS A 162 -14.10 42.97 7.70
N VAL A 163 -14.81 42.47 8.70
CA VAL A 163 -15.14 41.04 8.81
C VAL A 163 -16.14 40.62 7.72
N VAL A 164 -17.14 41.45 7.42
CA VAL A 164 -18.09 41.24 6.32
C VAL A 164 -17.38 41.27 4.96
N GLU A 165 -16.47 42.22 4.74
CA GLU A 165 -15.65 42.29 3.52
C GLU A 165 -14.83 41.01 3.31
N ASN A 166 -14.18 40.51 4.36
CA ASN A 166 -13.45 39.24 4.32
C ASN A 166 -14.38 38.06 3.96
N ALA A 167 -15.59 38.01 4.53
CA ALA A 167 -16.58 37.01 4.18
C ALA A 167 -16.94 37.08 2.68
N ILE A 168 -17.18 38.29 2.16
CA ILE A 168 -17.47 38.52 0.74
C ILE A 168 -16.30 38.06 -0.14
N HIS A 169 -15.05 38.29 0.25
CA HIS A 169 -13.89 37.83 -0.50
C HIS A 169 -13.84 36.30 -0.61
N VAL A 170 -14.13 35.57 0.48
CA VAL A 170 -14.20 34.11 0.47
C VAL A 170 -15.33 33.60 -0.42
N GLU A 171 -16.52 34.21 -0.35
CA GLU A 171 -17.66 33.87 -1.21
C GLU A 171 -17.37 34.14 -2.69
N LYS A 172 -16.76 35.29 -3.01
CA LYS A 172 -16.36 35.62 -4.39
C LYS A 172 -15.37 34.61 -4.95
N ALA A 173 -14.37 34.20 -4.16
CA ALA A 173 -13.41 33.17 -4.57
C ALA A 173 -14.09 31.81 -4.80
N ARG A 174 -15.06 31.44 -3.94
CA ARG A 174 -15.86 30.23 -4.13
C ARG A 174 -16.68 30.29 -5.41
N ASN A 175 -17.40 31.37 -5.64
CA ASN A 175 -18.25 31.54 -6.82
C ASN A 175 -17.41 31.52 -8.09
N ALA A 176 -16.28 32.23 -8.14
CA ALA A 176 -15.36 32.18 -9.28
C ALA A 176 -14.83 30.76 -9.56
N ALA A 177 -14.55 29.97 -8.52
CA ALA A 177 -14.09 28.59 -8.69
C ALA A 177 -15.22 27.63 -9.14
N VAL A 178 -16.46 27.85 -8.67
CA VAL A 178 -17.64 27.11 -9.12
C VAL A 178 -17.96 27.47 -10.56
N GLU A 179 -17.97 28.75 -10.90
CA GLU A 179 -18.13 29.25 -12.26
C GLU A 179 -17.06 28.66 -13.18
N TYR A 180 -15.77 28.72 -12.82
CA TYR A 180 -14.71 28.09 -13.61
C TYR A 180 -14.92 26.58 -13.82
N ARG A 181 -15.44 25.87 -12.81
CA ARG A 181 -15.73 24.43 -12.90
C ARG A 181 -16.92 24.14 -13.82
N ASP A 182 -17.96 24.96 -13.72
CA ASP A 182 -19.23 24.74 -14.41
C ASP A 182 -19.25 25.39 -15.80
N THR A 183 -18.41 26.40 -16.05
CA THR A 183 -18.13 26.90 -17.39
C THR A 183 -17.55 25.75 -18.19
N PRO A 184 -18.17 25.34 -19.30
CA PRO A 184 -17.56 24.37 -20.18
C PRO A 184 -16.21 24.96 -20.59
N GLN A 185 -15.11 24.31 -20.21
CA GLN A 185 -13.81 24.66 -20.76
C GLN A 185 -13.99 24.64 -22.28
N GLN A 186 -14.02 25.82 -22.91
CA GLN A 186 -13.97 25.95 -24.36
C GLN A 186 -12.70 25.21 -24.77
N GLY A 187 -12.90 23.97 -25.23
CA GLY A 187 -11.92 22.90 -25.09
C GLY A 187 -10.61 23.11 -25.83
N MET A 188 -10.51 24.13 -26.67
CA MET A 188 -9.30 24.69 -27.29
C MET A 188 -9.62 26.12 -27.71
N SER A 189 -8.61 27.00 -27.79
CA SER A 189 -8.78 28.22 -28.59
C SER A 189 -9.05 27.81 -30.03
N GLU A 190 -9.82 28.59 -30.79
CA GLU A 190 -10.09 28.29 -32.20
C GLU A 190 -8.78 28.08 -33.00
N GLU A 191 -7.73 28.79 -32.59
CA GLU A 191 -6.36 28.67 -33.10
C GLU A 191 -5.70 27.30 -32.79
N THR A 192 -5.80 26.80 -31.54
CA THR A 192 -5.26 25.47 -31.20
C THR A 192 -6.06 24.35 -31.85
N ARG A 193 -7.36 24.55 -32.05
CA ARG A 193 -8.21 23.63 -32.81
C ARG A 193 -7.85 23.62 -34.29
N ALA A 194 -7.53 24.77 -34.88
CA ALA A 194 -7.10 24.89 -36.27
C ALA A 194 -5.74 24.23 -36.52
N LEU A 195 -4.77 24.40 -35.60
CA LEU A 195 -3.46 23.75 -35.68
C LEU A 195 -3.55 22.22 -35.66
N LEU A 196 -4.40 21.64 -34.81
CA LEU A 196 -4.62 20.20 -34.76
C LEU A 196 -5.32 19.62 -36.00
N ILE A 197 -6.12 20.44 -36.70
CA ILE A 197 -6.75 20.05 -37.97
C ILE A 197 -5.73 20.14 -39.12
N TYR A 198 -4.85 21.14 -39.09
CA TYR A 198 -3.84 21.36 -40.13
C TYR A 198 -2.69 20.33 -40.09
N ASP A 199 -2.25 19.91 -38.89
CA ASP A 199 -1.20 18.88 -38.73
C ASP A 199 -1.69 17.46 -39.02
N SER A 200 -3.00 17.21 -39.15
CA SER A 200 -3.55 15.88 -39.42
C SER A 200 -3.70 15.54 -40.91
N ASP A 201 -3.41 16.48 -41.82
CA ASP A 201 -3.62 16.34 -43.27
C ASP A 201 -2.33 16.56 -44.09
N THR A 202 -1.16 16.52 -43.45
CA THR A 202 0.16 16.70 -44.11
C THR A 202 1.17 15.61 -43.70
N GLU A 203 0.78 14.34 -43.77
CA GLU A 203 1.73 13.23 -43.86
C GLU A 203 1.24 12.24 -44.94
N GLU A 204 1.34 12.66 -46.20
CA GLU A 204 1.33 11.78 -47.36
C GLU A 204 2.57 12.10 -48.20
N GLU A 205 3.23 11.03 -48.70
CA GLU A 205 4.41 10.98 -49.59
C GLU A 205 5.78 11.12 -48.87
N GLU A 206 6.72 10.16 -48.85
CA GLU A 206 7.15 9.14 -49.81
C GLU A 206 7.95 8.04 -49.08
N GLU A 207 7.59 6.76 -49.26
CA GLU A 207 8.57 5.68 -49.49
C GLU A 207 7.87 4.59 -50.30
N GLU A 208 8.07 4.68 -51.62
CA GLU A 208 7.70 3.66 -52.61
C GLU A 208 8.68 2.48 -52.57
N ASP A 209 8.12 1.32 -52.94
CA ASP A 209 8.72 0.05 -53.33
C ASP A 209 9.34 -0.89 -52.27
N ASP A 210 8.55 -1.89 -51.86
CA ASP A 210 8.76 -3.26 -52.39
C ASP A 210 7.47 -4.11 -52.24
N ASP A 211 6.79 -4.25 -53.37
CA ASP A 211 5.87 -5.28 -53.85
C ASP A 211 5.11 -6.23 -52.89
N GLY A 212 3.78 -6.23 -53.06
CA GLY A 212 2.98 -7.44 -52.84
C GLY A 212 1.60 -7.26 -52.22
N LYS A 213 0.81 -6.28 -52.67
CA LYS A 213 -0.63 -6.19 -52.33
C LYS A 213 -1.41 -7.09 -53.30
N GLU A 214 -2.11 -8.11 -52.80
CA GLU A 214 -3.50 -8.34 -53.23
C GLU A 214 -4.28 -9.31 -52.32
N THR A 215 -5.45 -8.79 -51.91
CA THR A 215 -6.75 -9.44 -51.76
C THR A 215 -7.02 -10.43 -50.62
N LEU A 216 -8.04 -10.07 -49.85
CA LEU A 216 -8.85 -10.93 -49.00
C LEU A 216 -9.51 -12.02 -49.87
N ALA A 217 -8.84 -13.16 -50.02
CA ALA A 217 -9.40 -14.36 -50.63
C ALA A 217 -9.37 -15.52 -49.64
N VAL A 218 -10.54 -16.13 -49.47
CA VAL A 218 -10.83 -17.41 -48.82
C VAL A 218 -9.63 -18.37 -48.82
N GLY A 219 -9.18 -18.74 -47.62
CA GLY A 219 -8.50 -20.02 -47.31
C GLY A 219 -7.53 -20.59 -48.35
N LYS A 220 -6.49 -19.86 -48.77
CA LYS A 220 -5.35 -20.50 -49.44
C LYS A 220 -4.51 -21.23 -48.40
N ILE A 221 -4.72 -22.55 -48.30
CA ILE A 221 -3.85 -23.46 -47.55
C ILE A 221 -2.41 -23.23 -48.05
N PRO A 222 -1.42 -22.95 -47.17
CA PRO A 222 -0.06 -22.73 -47.62
C PRO A 222 0.44 -23.96 -48.37
N LYS A 223 0.82 -23.77 -49.64
CA LYS A 223 1.42 -24.82 -50.46
C LYS A 223 2.62 -25.38 -49.68
N ARG A 224 2.64 -26.71 -49.50
CA ARG A 224 3.76 -27.40 -48.84
C ARG A 224 5.02 -27.06 -49.63
N THR A 225 5.95 -26.36 -48.99
CA THR A 225 7.25 -26.10 -49.59
C THR A 225 7.98 -27.42 -49.78
N ASP A 226 8.61 -27.59 -50.94
CA ASP A 226 9.37 -28.78 -51.24
C ASP A 226 10.45 -29.02 -50.18
N LYS A 227 10.66 -30.31 -49.86
CA LYS A 227 11.64 -30.69 -48.84
C LYS A 227 13.02 -30.23 -49.28
N LYS A 228 13.59 -29.24 -48.57
CA LYS A 228 14.95 -28.76 -48.79
C LYS A 228 15.94 -29.92 -48.87
N THR A 229 16.78 -29.91 -49.91
CA THR A 229 17.84 -30.89 -50.09
C THR A 229 18.91 -30.77 -48.98
N ARG A 230 19.72 -31.81 -48.79
CA ARG A 230 20.79 -31.81 -47.76
C ARG A 230 21.78 -30.67 -47.97
N ALA A 231 22.10 -30.36 -49.23
CA ALA A 231 22.96 -29.24 -49.60
C ALA A 231 22.35 -27.88 -49.22
N GLN A 232 21.05 -27.68 -49.50
CA GLN A 232 20.33 -26.45 -49.12
C GLN A 232 20.29 -26.26 -47.60
N ARG A 233 20.05 -27.35 -46.83
CA ARG A 233 20.11 -27.30 -45.35
C ARG A 233 21.50 -26.96 -44.82
N ASN A 234 22.56 -27.50 -45.43
CA ASN A 234 23.93 -27.18 -45.03
C ASN A 234 24.28 -25.72 -45.33
N LYS A 235 23.87 -25.18 -46.49
CA LYS A 235 24.05 -23.77 -46.86
C LYS A 235 23.31 -22.83 -45.90
N GLU A 236 22.05 -23.14 -45.59
CA GLU A 236 21.25 -22.39 -44.61
C GLU A 236 21.85 -22.47 -43.20
N LYS A 237 22.37 -23.63 -42.79
CA LYS A 237 23.05 -23.79 -41.50
C LYS A 237 24.31 -22.94 -41.40
N ARG A 238 25.08 -22.81 -42.49
CA ARG A 238 26.26 -21.95 -42.56
C ARG A 238 25.87 -20.48 -42.45
N LEU A 239 24.91 -20.03 -43.27
CA LEU A 239 24.40 -18.65 -43.21
C LEU A 239 23.81 -18.30 -41.85
N ARG A 240 23.07 -19.22 -41.22
CA ARG A 240 22.51 -19.02 -39.88
C ARG A 240 23.58 -18.90 -38.80
N ARG A 241 24.71 -19.60 -38.94
CA ARG A 241 25.87 -19.47 -38.03
C ARG A 241 26.56 -18.12 -38.22
N GLU A 242 26.87 -17.76 -39.47
CA GLU A 242 27.49 -16.46 -39.80
C GLU A 242 26.61 -15.30 -39.30
N HIS A 243 25.29 -15.39 -39.49
CA HIS A 243 24.35 -14.36 -39.01
C HIS A 243 24.24 -14.33 -37.48
N ALA A 244 24.36 -15.47 -36.80
CA ALA A 244 24.38 -15.53 -35.34
C ALA A 244 25.67 -14.91 -34.77
N GLU A 245 26.80 -15.14 -35.41
CA GLU A 245 28.10 -14.54 -35.05
C GLU A 245 28.12 -13.02 -35.29
N LEU A 246 27.53 -12.55 -36.39
CA LEU A 246 27.36 -11.11 -36.62
C LEU A 246 26.44 -10.48 -35.56
N GLN A 247 25.38 -11.17 -35.15
CA GLN A 247 24.51 -10.70 -34.09
C GLN A 247 25.20 -10.70 -32.72
N SER A 248 26.03 -11.70 -32.39
CA SER A 248 26.78 -11.70 -31.14
C SER A 248 27.79 -10.55 -31.11
N ARG A 249 28.54 -10.31 -32.19
CA ARG A 249 29.44 -9.15 -32.33
C ARG A 249 28.70 -7.82 -32.19
N ARG A 250 27.54 -7.67 -32.82
CA ARG A 250 26.70 -6.46 -32.68
C ARG A 250 26.23 -6.26 -31.24
N LYS A 251 25.83 -7.33 -30.55
CA LYS A 251 25.42 -7.28 -29.13
C LYS A 251 26.58 -6.89 -28.21
N GLU A 252 27.75 -7.47 -28.43
CA GLU A 252 28.98 -7.14 -27.69
C GLU A 252 29.36 -5.68 -27.88
N LYS A 253 29.36 -5.17 -29.11
CA LYS A 253 29.61 -3.75 -29.40
C LYS A 253 28.61 -2.83 -28.70
N LYS A 254 27.32 -3.18 -28.70
CA LYS A 254 26.28 -2.43 -27.97
C LYS A 254 26.54 -2.43 -26.46
N LEU A 255 26.93 -3.57 -25.90
CA LEU A 255 27.24 -3.71 -24.48
C LEU A 255 28.47 -2.87 -24.08
N LEU A 256 29.52 -2.87 -24.88
CA LEU A 256 30.69 -2.01 -24.66
C LEU A 256 30.33 -0.52 -24.74
N GLY A 257 29.45 -0.13 -25.67
CA GLY A 257 28.90 1.23 -25.73
C GLY A 257 28.18 1.62 -24.43
N GLN A 258 27.32 0.75 -23.92
CA GLN A 258 26.61 0.95 -22.65
C GLN A 258 27.57 1.05 -21.46
N VAL A 259 28.65 0.26 -21.45
CA VAL A 259 29.69 0.36 -20.41
C VAL A 259 30.38 1.74 -20.45
N GLY A 260 30.62 2.30 -21.64
CA GLY A 260 31.14 3.66 -21.79
C GLY A 260 30.20 4.75 -21.26
N GLU A 261 28.89 4.53 -21.31
CA GLU A 261 27.87 5.47 -20.83
C GLU A 261 27.75 5.53 -19.30
N ILE A 262 28.32 4.57 -18.56
CA ILE A 262 28.27 4.52 -17.08
C ILE A 262 28.74 5.84 -16.45
N GLY A 263 29.73 6.51 -17.04
CA GLY A 263 30.21 7.80 -16.56
C GLY A 263 29.18 8.93 -16.67
N ARG A 264 28.34 8.92 -17.72
CA ARG A 264 27.24 9.88 -17.92
C ARG A 264 26.14 9.64 -16.89
N TYR A 265 25.69 8.39 -16.76
CA TYR A 265 24.67 8.02 -15.77
C TYR A 265 25.08 8.32 -14.33
N ARG A 266 26.36 8.13 -13.97
CA ARG A 266 26.88 8.53 -12.65
C ARG A 266 26.72 10.03 -12.39
N LYS A 267 26.96 10.88 -13.39
CA LYS A 267 26.78 12.34 -13.26
C LYS A 267 25.30 12.71 -13.13
N GLU A 268 24.45 12.12 -13.95
CA GLU A 268 23.00 12.31 -13.92
C GLU A 268 22.39 11.89 -12.58
N ILE A 269 22.77 10.72 -12.04
CA ILE A 269 22.34 10.25 -10.72
C ILE A 269 22.75 11.26 -9.65
N LYS A 270 24.00 11.75 -9.68
CA LYS A 270 24.49 12.74 -8.70
C LYS A 270 23.74 14.07 -8.79
N GLN A 271 23.37 14.51 -10.00
CA GLN A 271 22.56 15.72 -10.19
C GLN A 271 21.13 15.53 -9.66
N HIS A 272 20.50 14.40 -9.98
CA HIS A 272 19.16 14.08 -9.47
C HIS A 272 19.13 13.94 -7.94
N GLU A 273 20.17 13.36 -7.33
CA GLU A 273 20.29 13.27 -5.87
C GLU A 273 20.41 14.66 -5.24
N LYS A 274 21.22 15.56 -5.80
CA LYS A 274 21.33 16.95 -5.35
C LYS A 274 20.00 17.70 -5.46
N GLN A 275 19.36 17.66 -6.63
CA GLN A 275 18.05 18.29 -6.82
C GLN A 275 17.01 17.74 -5.83
N ARG A 276 17.00 16.43 -5.61
CA ARG A 276 16.09 15.80 -4.64
C ARG A 276 16.40 16.24 -3.20
N GLN A 277 17.66 16.42 -2.83
CA GLN A 277 18.05 16.95 -1.52
C GLN A 277 17.64 18.42 -1.35
N GLU A 278 17.84 19.25 -2.38
CA GLU A 278 17.41 20.65 -2.38
C GLU A 278 15.89 20.79 -2.30
N LEU A 279 15.14 19.96 -3.03
CA LEU A 279 13.69 19.94 -2.92
C LEU A 279 13.24 19.51 -1.52
N LYS A 280 13.90 18.49 -0.94
CA LYS A 280 13.62 18.07 0.44
C LYS A 280 13.90 19.18 1.44
N SER A 281 15.05 19.86 1.35
CA SER A 281 15.39 20.95 2.27
C SER A 281 14.44 22.13 2.11
N LYS A 282 14.03 22.48 0.89
CA LYS A 282 12.99 23.48 0.64
C LYS A 282 11.67 23.09 1.28
N ILE A 283 11.22 21.84 1.11
CA ILE A 283 9.99 21.32 1.73
C ILE A 283 10.09 21.33 3.26
N GLU A 284 11.25 20.99 3.83
CA GLU A 284 11.47 21.05 5.28
C GLU A 284 11.45 22.48 5.80
N GLN A 285 12.05 23.42 5.07
CA GLN A 285 12.01 24.85 5.39
C GLN A 285 10.60 25.42 5.29
N THR A 286 9.83 25.10 4.22
CA THR A 286 8.44 25.55 4.11
C THR A 286 7.58 24.94 5.21
N LYS A 287 7.74 23.66 5.52
CA LYS A 287 7.02 23.01 6.63
C LYS A 287 7.37 23.58 8.00
N ALA A 288 8.62 24.00 8.21
CA ALA A 288 9.03 24.65 9.45
C ALA A 288 8.51 26.10 9.53
N ALA A 289 8.40 26.79 8.40
CA ALA A 289 7.87 28.15 8.31
C ALA A 289 6.34 28.20 8.28
N GLU A 290 5.68 27.12 7.85
CA GLU A 290 4.23 26.92 7.91
C GLU A 290 3.80 26.85 9.36
N LYS A 291 3.53 28.04 9.91
CA LYS A 291 2.80 28.20 11.16
C LYS A 291 1.46 27.45 11.04
N PRO A 292 0.91 26.92 12.14
CA PRO A 292 -0.45 26.40 12.13
C PRO A 292 -1.41 27.41 11.51
N LYS A 293 -2.48 26.93 10.87
CA LYS A 293 -3.49 27.76 10.21
C LYS A 293 -4.32 28.64 11.16
N GLY A 294 -3.90 28.77 12.43
CA GLY A 294 -4.68 29.30 13.56
C GLY A 294 -5.11 30.75 13.47
N ALA A 295 -4.41 31.61 12.71
CA ALA A 295 -4.93 32.93 12.33
C ALA A 295 -5.34 32.89 10.85
N ASP A 296 -6.57 33.32 10.55
CA ASP A 296 -7.16 33.40 9.20
C ASP A 296 -7.35 32.03 8.52
N LEU A 297 -7.83 31.05 9.29
CA LEU A 297 -8.13 29.70 8.80
C LEU A 297 -9.05 29.71 7.57
N HIS A 298 -10.13 30.51 7.62
CA HIS A 298 -11.09 30.61 6.53
C HIS A 298 -10.49 31.16 5.23
N GLU A 299 -9.63 32.18 5.32
CA GLU A 299 -8.98 32.78 4.14
C GLU A 299 -7.94 31.82 3.54
N LYS A 300 -7.20 31.10 4.39
CA LYS A 300 -6.23 30.10 3.94
C LYS A 300 -6.92 28.92 3.27
N LEU A 301 -8.00 28.40 3.88
CA LEU A 301 -8.79 27.33 3.28
C LEU A 301 -9.43 27.76 1.96
N SER A 302 -9.87 29.01 1.85
CA SER A 302 -10.40 29.57 0.61
C SER A 302 -9.37 29.67 -0.50
N LYS A 303 -8.09 29.89 -0.17
CA LYS A 303 -6.99 29.91 -1.16
C LYS A 303 -6.60 28.51 -1.63
N GLU A 304 -6.66 27.52 -0.74
CA GLU A 304 -6.33 26.14 -1.07
C GLU A 304 -7.45 25.48 -1.88
N ASP A 305 -8.67 25.47 -1.34
CA ASP A 305 -9.83 24.81 -1.93
C ASP A 305 -11.06 25.73 -1.84
N PRO A 306 -11.19 26.75 -2.72
CA PRO A 306 -12.27 27.74 -2.65
C PRO A 306 -13.67 27.11 -2.66
N ILE A 307 -13.84 25.99 -3.39
CA ILE A 307 -15.12 25.27 -3.52
C ILE A 307 -15.53 24.62 -2.18
N ARG A 308 -14.57 24.04 -1.44
CA ARG A 308 -14.85 23.27 -0.21
C ARG A 308 -14.62 24.09 1.06
N ALA A 309 -14.09 25.31 0.95
CA ALA A 309 -13.84 26.17 2.08
C ALA A 309 -15.16 26.49 2.82
N PRO A 310 -15.17 26.46 4.17
CA PRO A 310 -16.34 26.83 4.95
C PRO A 310 -16.64 28.33 4.85
N THR A 311 -17.92 28.69 4.87
CA THR A 311 -18.37 30.10 4.93
C THR A 311 -17.96 30.73 6.26
N LEU A 312 -17.61 32.01 6.25
CA LEU A 312 -17.26 32.74 7.47
C LEU A 312 -18.56 33.03 8.27
N PRO A 313 -18.69 32.62 9.54
CA PRO A 313 -19.89 32.90 10.33
C PRO A 313 -19.88 34.36 10.78
N VAL A 314 -20.66 35.19 10.07
CA VAL A 314 -20.79 36.63 10.35
C VAL A 314 -22.27 37.01 10.26
N ALA A 315 -22.72 37.85 11.19
CA ALA A 315 -24.07 38.42 11.14
C ALA A 315 -24.14 39.52 10.07
N LEU A 316 -25.24 39.55 9.33
CA LEU A 316 -25.46 40.57 8.30
C LEU A 316 -25.66 41.96 8.94
N PRO A 317 -25.35 43.07 8.24
CA PRO A 317 -25.54 44.41 8.79
C PRO A 317 -27.00 44.68 9.21
N SER A 318 -27.98 44.07 8.54
CA SER A 318 -29.40 44.13 8.93
C SER A 318 -29.72 43.36 10.22
N GLU A 319 -28.92 42.36 10.58
CA GLU A 319 -29.08 41.55 11.80
C GLU A 319 -28.38 42.19 13.01
N VAL A 320 -27.40 43.08 12.78
CA VAL A 320 -26.57 43.72 13.84
C VAL A 320 -27.03 45.14 14.13
N SER A 321 -27.55 45.88 13.14
CA SER A 321 -27.99 47.26 13.29
C SER A 321 -29.20 47.35 14.22
N GLY A 322 -29.07 48.05 15.36
CA GLY A 322 -30.21 48.51 16.16
C GLY A 322 -30.36 47.97 17.59
N GLY A 323 -29.28 47.74 18.34
CA GLY A 323 -29.39 47.36 19.77
C GLY A 323 -30.16 46.06 19.99
N VAL A 324 -30.16 45.19 18.98
CA VAL A 324 -30.88 43.90 18.92
C VAL A 324 -30.60 43.14 20.20
N SER A 325 -31.61 42.71 20.95
CA SER A 325 -31.41 41.97 22.21
C SER A 325 -30.74 40.60 22.01
N LEU A 326 -30.03 40.09 23.02
CA LEU A 326 -29.35 38.78 22.98
C LEU A 326 -30.33 37.65 22.64
N ARG A 327 -31.62 37.84 22.93
CA ARG A 327 -32.70 36.89 22.66
C ARG A 327 -33.08 36.82 21.17
N ALA A 328 -32.86 37.88 20.41
CA ALA A 328 -33.19 37.97 19.00
C ALA A 328 -32.06 37.48 18.08
N LEU A 329 -30.85 37.25 18.62
CA LEU A 329 -29.74 36.73 17.86
C LEU A 329 -29.94 35.27 17.46
N LYS A 330 -29.70 34.99 16.19
CA LYS A 330 -29.57 33.63 15.69
C LYS A 330 -28.10 33.22 15.75
N PRO A 331 -27.75 32.11 16.42
CA PRO A 331 -26.38 31.61 16.39
C PRO A 331 -25.99 31.27 14.95
N LYS A 332 -24.77 31.66 14.56
CA LYS A 332 -24.19 31.39 13.24
C LYS A 332 -22.98 30.46 13.39
N GLY A 333 -22.70 29.66 12.37
CA GLY A 333 -21.58 28.71 12.36
C GLY A 333 -21.96 27.30 12.82
N ASN A 334 -21.00 26.38 12.73
CA ASN A 334 -21.17 24.99 13.14
C ASN A 334 -19.97 24.56 14.00
N LEU A 335 -20.16 24.59 15.32
CA LEU A 335 -19.14 24.26 16.32
C LEU A 335 -18.55 22.86 16.14
N ALA A 336 -19.33 21.89 15.66
CA ALA A 336 -18.83 20.53 15.46
C ALA A 336 -17.82 20.49 14.32
N ALA A 337 -18.14 21.15 13.20
CA ALA A 337 -17.24 21.25 12.05
C ALA A 337 -15.97 22.05 12.38
N GLU A 338 -16.09 23.15 13.14
CA GLU A 338 -14.97 23.97 13.58
C GLU A 338 -14.03 23.22 14.53
N ARG A 339 -14.58 22.49 15.52
CA ARG A 339 -13.78 21.64 16.42
C ARG A 339 -13.08 20.52 15.67
N GLN A 340 -13.76 19.90 14.70
CA GLN A 340 -13.17 18.87 13.84
C GLN A 340 -12.02 19.43 12.99
N ALA A 341 -12.20 20.62 12.40
CA ALA A 341 -11.13 21.31 11.67
C ALA A 341 -9.93 21.63 12.58
N SER A 342 -10.17 22.13 13.80
CA SER A 342 -9.12 22.37 14.79
C SER A 342 -8.37 21.09 15.19
N LEU A 343 -9.06 19.95 15.31
CA LEU A 343 -8.41 18.66 15.58
C LEU A 343 -7.54 18.20 14.41
N TYR A 344 -8.00 18.44 13.18
CA TYR A 344 -7.24 18.15 11.98
C TYR A 344 -5.99 19.02 11.84
N ASP A 345 -6.10 20.31 12.11
CA ASP A 345 -4.98 21.24 11.98
C ASP A 345 -3.94 21.07 13.10
N ARG A 346 -4.37 20.60 14.28
CA ARG A 346 -3.47 20.14 15.34
C ARG A 346 -2.85 18.77 15.07
N ASN A 347 -3.18 18.12 13.95
CA ASN A 347 -2.78 16.75 13.63
C ASN A 347 -3.14 15.74 14.74
N LEU A 348 -4.16 16.02 15.55
CA LEU A 348 -4.65 15.12 16.60
C LEU A 348 -5.53 14.01 16.00
N VAL A 349 -6.18 14.31 14.89
CA VAL A 349 -6.97 13.37 14.11
C VAL A 349 -6.48 13.43 12.66
N PRO A 350 -6.33 12.29 11.95
CA PRO A 350 -6.00 12.31 10.54
C PRO A 350 -7.13 12.98 9.74
N LYS A 351 -6.76 13.87 8.81
CA LYS A 351 -7.71 14.40 7.82
C LYS A 351 -8.29 13.24 7.01
N PRO A 352 -9.62 13.22 6.78
CA PRO A 352 -10.24 12.13 6.03
C PRO A 352 -9.67 12.16 4.61
N THR A 353 -8.99 11.09 4.22
CA THR A 353 -8.61 10.90 2.83
C THR A 353 -9.88 10.72 2.03
N ASN A 354 -10.03 11.50 0.94
CA ASN A 354 -11.21 11.49 0.07
C ASN A 354 -11.84 10.10 -0.02
N ASN A 355 -13.14 10.03 0.28
CA ASN A 355 -13.99 8.83 0.34
C ASN A 355 -13.40 7.68 -0.47
N THR A 356 -12.67 6.78 0.18
CA THR A 356 -12.36 5.48 -0.41
C THR A 356 -13.70 4.78 -0.52
N VAL A 357 -14.36 4.96 -1.67
CA VAL A 357 -15.57 4.22 -2.01
C VAL A 357 -15.18 2.77 -1.81
N HIS A 358 -15.82 2.12 -0.85
CA HIS A 358 -15.52 0.74 -0.52
C HIS A 358 -16.02 -0.10 -1.68
N CYS A 359 -15.21 -0.22 -2.73
CA CYS A 359 -15.47 -1.06 -3.87
C CYS A 359 -15.48 -2.48 -3.33
N ARG A 360 -16.67 -3.01 -3.07
CA ARG A 360 -16.85 -4.43 -2.82
C ARG A 360 -16.27 -5.14 -4.04
N GLY A 361 -15.07 -5.70 -3.88
CA GLY A 361 -14.40 -6.43 -4.93
C GLY A 361 -15.33 -7.49 -5.54
N LYS A 362 -15.02 -7.95 -6.75
CA LYS A 362 -15.84 -8.91 -7.51
C LYS A 362 -16.43 -9.97 -6.57
N LYS A 363 -17.76 -9.95 -6.40
CA LYS A 363 -18.47 -10.96 -5.59
C LYS A 363 -18.01 -12.33 -6.08
N ARG A 364 -17.30 -13.10 -5.23
CA ARG A 364 -16.92 -14.47 -5.57
C ARG A 364 -18.22 -15.22 -5.86
N LYS A 365 -18.42 -15.69 -7.11
CA LYS A 365 -19.52 -16.59 -7.42
C LYS A 365 -19.41 -17.78 -6.48
N LYS A 366 -20.37 -17.92 -5.55
CA LYS A 366 -20.47 -19.13 -4.73
C LYS A 366 -20.77 -20.26 -5.71
N SER A 367 -19.76 -21.06 -6.06
CA SER A 367 -20.02 -22.30 -6.79
C SER A 367 -20.81 -23.20 -5.85
N LEU A 368 -22.12 -23.32 -6.09
CA LEU A 368 -22.95 -24.37 -5.52
C LEU A 368 -22.36 -25.70 -6.02
N LYS A 369 -21.48 -26.27 -5.21
CA LYS A 369 -20.82 -27.53 -5.51
C LYS A 369 -21.59 -28.61 -4.76
N GLY A 370 -22.57 -29.23 -5.41
CA GLY A 370 -23.25 -30.38 -4.83
C GLY A 370 -24.70 -30.61 -5.27
N ALA A 371 -24.96 -30.66 -6.57
CA ALA A 371 -26.09 -31.43 -7.09
C ALA A 371 -25.57 -32.26 -8.26
N ARG A 372 -24.70 -33.23 -7.95
CA ARG A 372 -24.46 -34.34 -8.87
C ARG A 372 -25.63 -35.28 -8.66
N ASN A 373 -26.53 -35.31 -9.64
CA ASN A 373 -27.49 -36.38 -9.82
C ASN A 373 -26.75 -37.71 -9.62
N LYS A 374 -27.08 -38.40 -8.52
CA LYS A 374 -26.90 -39.85 -8.45
C LYS A 374 -27.94 -40.43 -9.39
N VAL A 375 -27.63 -40.51 -10.67
CA VAL A 375 -28.27 -41.51 -11.53
C VAL A 375 -27.61 -42.81 -11.10
N GLY A 376 -28.27 -43.48 -10.15
CA GLY A 376 -27.97 -44.85 -9.80
C GLY A 376 -28.15 -45.70 -11.04
N VAL A 377 -27.04 -46.30 -11.46
CA VAL A 377 -27.08 -47.65 -12.01
C VAL A 377 -27.71 -48.50 -10.91
N ASP A 378 -28.97 -48.86 -11.08
CA ASP A 378 -29.60 -50.12 -10.66
C ASP A 378 -31.08 -50.00 -10.96
N GLY A 379 -31.51 -50.76 -11.96
CA GLY A 379 -32.90 -50.86 -12.34
C GLY A 379 -33.70 -51.57 -11.26
N TYR A 380 -34.75 -50.93 -10.79
CA TYR A 380 -36.00 -51.59 -10.43
C TYR A 380 -37.13 -50.61 -10.73
N MET A 381 -37.99 -51.00 -11.67
CA MET A 381 -39.32 -50.43 -11.77
C MET A 381 -40.03 -50.70 -10.45
N ILE A 382 -40.52 -49.64 -9.80
CA ILE A 382 -41.63 -49.77 -8.87
C ILE A 382 -42.68 -48.78 -9.37
N ASP A 383 -43.66 -49.33 -10.09
CA ASP A 383 -44.94 -48.68 -10.29
C ASP A 383 -45.59 -48.45 -8.93
N ILE A 384 -45.89 -47.20 -8.60
CA ILE A 384 -46.85 -46.90 -7.55
C ILE A 384 -47.93 -46.04 -8.19
N LYS A 385 -49.04 -46.71 -8.52
CA LYS A 385 -50.36 -46.09 -8.64
C LYS A 385 -50.79 -45.60 -7.26
N GLY A 386 -51.28 -44.37 -7.21
CA GLY A 386 -51.87 -43.71 -6.04
C GLY A 386 -52.20 -42.27 -6.38
#